data_AF-A0A833S7X1-F1
#
_entry.id   AF-A0A833S7X1-F1
#
_cell.length_a   1.000
_cell.length_b   1.000
_cell.length_c   1.000
_cell.angle_alpha   90.00
_cell.angle_beta   90.00
_cell.angle_gamma   90.00
#
_symmetry.space_group_name_H-M   'P 1'
#
loop_
_entity.id
_entity.type
_entity.pdbx_description
1 polymer ?
#
loop_
_entity_poly.entity_id
_entity_poly.type
_entity_poly.pdbx_seq_one_letter_code
_entity_poly.pdbx_strand_id
1 'polypeptide(L)'
;MDLLGSILNSMDKPPTISDKQKALMKKQKEEYQKHQKAEAERHDVAEVANIWAYSFGEEDINRHIVIFKREYAPSEDQLNVLRRGEEWNEEVARKLIEEREKRAEEEQEAAAKPRKRKDTFVPNSYYKDKYQHLIGKEAALAAARKTEANSSYGCVPSENKKDQRSIEQTLADIRAKKRKLQTTIEESERIDKRPSRTV
;
A
#
# COMPACT_ATOMS: atom_id res chain seq x y z
N MET A 1 12.66 49.10 42.91
CA MET A 1 13.26 48.97 41.57
C MET A 1 12.51 47.89 40.83
N ASP A 2 12.03 48.18 39.63
CA ASP A 2 11.13 47.30 38.88
C ASP A 2 11.93 46.28 38.07
N LEU A 3 12.26 45.15 38.72
CA LEU A 3 13.21 44.15 38.23
C LEU A 3 12.76 43.53 36.91
N LEU A 4 11.44 43.29 36.76
CA LEU A 4 10.84 42.75 35.55
C LEU A 4 10.95 43.71 34.38
N GLY A 5 10.78 45.02 34.60
CA GLY A 5 10.94 46.04 33.57
C GLY A 5 12.38 46.16 33.07
N SER A 6 13.36 45.93 33.95
CA SER A 6 14.78 45.93 33.59
C SER A 6 15.17 44.68 32.78
N ILE A 7 14.59 43.52 33.11
CA ILE A 7 14.78 42.27 32.35
C ILE A 7 14.13 42.37 30.97
N LEU A 8 12.89 42.88 30.89
CA LEU A 8 12.15 42.98 29.63
C LEU A 8 12.80 43.96 28.64
N ASN A 9 13.41 45.05 29.12
CA ASN A 9 14.14 46.01 28.28
C ASN A 9 15.55 45.55 27.91
N SER A 10 16.12 44.55 28.62
CA SER A 10 17.40 43.92 28.24
C SER A 10 17.26 42.82 27.19
N MET A 11 16.04 42.41 26.86
CA MET A 11 15.80 41.46 25.78
C MET A 11 15.97 42.16 24.43
N ASP A 12 16.72 41.53 23.52
CA ASP A 12 16.83 41.99 22.15
C ASP A 12 15.44 42.06 21.51
N LYS A 13 15.09 43.24 21.00
CA LYS A 13 13.81 43.43 20.32
C LYS A 13 13.76 42.48 19.11
N PRO A 14 12.62 41.81 18.86
CA PRO A 14 12.48 40.95 17.70
C PRO A 14 12.80 41.77 16.44
N PRO A 15 13.45 41.16 15.42
CA PRO A 15 13.86 41.89 14.23
C PRO A 15 12.64 42.57 13.60
N THR A 16 12.63 43.91 13.64
CA THR A 16 11.58 44.72 13.02
C THR A 16 12.06 45.17 11.66
N ILE A 17 11.34 44.75 10.61
CA ILE A 17 11.69 45.09 9.24
C ILE A 17 11.46 46.60 9.05
N SER A 18 12.52 47.34 8.68
CA SER A 18 12.45 48.78 8.41
C SER A 18 11.50 49.07 7.23
N ASP A 19 10.83 50.21 7.21
CA ASP A 19 9.91 50.57 6.12
C ASP A 19 10.61 50.63 4.75
N LYS A 20 11.91 50.98 4.73
CA LYS A 20 12.75 50.91 3.51
C LYS A 20 12.97 49.45 3.04
N GLN A 21 13.21 48.53 3.97
CA GLN A 21 13.36 47.10 3.67
C GLN A 21 12.05 46.49 3.17
N LYS A 22 10.90 46.88 3.76
CA LYS A 22 9.58 46.45 3.29
C LYS A 22 9.31 46.87 1.83
N ALA A 23 9.67 48.10 1.47
CA ALA A 23 9.52 48.59 0.10
C ALA A 23 10.40 47.81 -0.89
N LEU A 24 11.63 47.49 -0.50
CA LEU A 24 12.56 46.69 -1.33
C LEU A 24 12.02 45.27 -1.56
N MET A 25 11.57 44.60 -0.49
CA MET A 25 10.97 43.26 -0.55
C MET A 25 9.70 43.23 -1.41
N LYS A 26 8.87 44.28 -1.31
CA LYS A 26 7.67 44.42 -2.13
C LYS A 26 8.02 44.54 -3.61
N LYS A 27 9.02 45.37 -3.95
CA LYS A 27 9.47 45.55 -5.33
C LYS A 27 10.02 44.24 -5.92
N GLN A 28 10.86 43.52 -5.19
CA GLN A 28 11.38 42.22 -5.62
C GLN A 28 10.24 41.20 -5.84
N LYS A 29 9.26 41.15 -4.93
CA LYS A 29 8.09 40.28 -5.07
C LYS A 29 7.24 40.62 -6.30
N GLU A 30 7.06 41.90 -6.60
CA GLU A 30 6.32 42.35 -7.78
C GLU A 30 7.05 42.02 -9.09
N GLU A 31 8.37 42.23 -9.14
CA GLU A 31 9.20 41.83 -10.28
C GLU A 31 9.16 40.32 -10.51
N TYR A 32 9.30 39.52 -9.45
CA TYR A 32 9.15 38.07 -9.51
C TYR A 32 7.78 37.64 -10.02
N GLN A 33 6.69 38.22 -9.49
CA GLN A 33 5.33 37.94 -9.98
C GLN A 33 5.15 38.30 -11.46
N LYS A 34 5.79 39.38 -11.92
CA LYS A 34 5.74 39.79 -13.32
C LYS A 34 6.45 38.78 -14.22
N HIS A 35 7.62 38.27 -13.80
CA HIS A 35 8.32 37.21 -14.51
C HIS A 35 7.51 35.91 -14.58
N GLN A 36 6.94 35.46 -13.45
CA GLN A 36 6.10 34.26 -13.41
C GLN A 36 4.86 34.37 -14.31
N LYS A 37 4.20 35.55 -14.34
CA LYS A 37 3.06 35.79 -15.22
C LYS A 37 3.44 35.74 -16.70
N ALA A 38 4.56 36.37 -17.07
CA ALA A 38 5.05 36.35 -18.44
C ALA A 38 5.43 34.92 -18.89
N GLU A 39 5.90 34.08 -17.97
CA GLU A 39 6.18 32.68 -18.25
C GLU A 39 4.89 31.87 -18.46
N ALA A 40 3.89 32.04 -17.59
CA ALA A 40 2.60 31.41 -17.73
C ALA A 40 1.93 31.77 -19.07
N GLU A 41 1.96 33.04 -19.47
CA GLU A 41 1.42 33.49 -20.75
C GLU A 41 2.10 32.81 -21.95
N ARG A 42 3.41 32.56 -21.89
CA ARG A 42 4.12 31.80 -22.94
C ARG A 42 3.68 30.34 -23.00
N HIS A 43 3.41 29.72 -21.85
CA HIS A 43 2.86 28.36 -21.80
C HIS A 43 1.45 28.31 -22.38
N ASP A 44 0.59 29.28 -22.06
CA ASP A 44 -0.76 29.38 -22.61
C ASP A 44 -0.71 29.53 -24.15
N VAL A 45 0.18 30.38 -24.66
CA VAL A 45 0.39 30.55 -26.11
C VAL A 45 0.89 29.25 -26.77
N ALA A 46 1.78 28.50 -26.11
CA ALA A 46 2.26 27.22 -26.61
C ALA A 46 1.15 26.15 -26.65
N GLU A 47 0.27 26.12 -25.64
CA GLU A 47 -0.89 25.22 -25.59
C GLU A 47 -1.87 25.52 -26.73
N VAL A 48 -2.20 26.80 -26.96
CA VAL A 48 -3.05 27.24 -28.07
C VAL A 48 -2.44 26.89 -29.43
N ALA A 49 -1.12 27.06 -29.59
CA ALA A 49 -0.39 26.69 -30.79
C ALA A 49 -0.22 25.16 -30.94
N ASN A 50 -0.62 24.38 -29.93
CA ASN A 50 -0.52 22.93 -29.88
C ASN A 50 0.93 22.42 -29.98
N ILE A 51 1.82 23.08 -29.24
CA ILE A 51 3.25 22.79 -29.15
C ILE A 51 3.58 22.51 -27.68
N TRP A 52 4.51 21.59 -27.41
CA TRP A 52 4.91 21.28 -26.04
C TRP A 52 5.92 22.31 -25.54
N ALA A 53 5.65 22.94 -24.40
CA ALA A 53 6.57 23.88 -23.75
C ALA A 53 6.93 23.37 -22.35
N TYR A 54 8.22 23.23 -22.07
CA TYR A 54 8.75 22.80 -20.77
C TYR A 54 9.68 23.88 -20.21
N SER A 55 9.55 24.17 -18.92
CA SER A 55 10.45 25.08 -18.21
C SER A 55 11.67 24.33 -17.67
N PHE A 56 12.86 24.85 -17.96
CA PHE A 56 14.16 24.34 -17.51
C PHE A 56 14.92 25.42 -16.73
N GLY A 57 15.84 24.98 -15.88
CA GLY A 57 16.70 25.86 -15.07
C GLY A 57 16.21 26.03 -13.63
N GLU A 58 17.00 26.79 -12.87
CA GLU A 58 16.73 27.10 -11.47
C GLU A 58 15.85 28.36 -11.36
N GLU A 59 14.89 28.31 -10.42
CA GLU A 59 14.02 29.43 -10.10
C GLU A 59 14.88 30.62 -9.64
N ASP A 60 14.50 31.84 -10.06
CA ASP A 60 15.20 33.11 -9.76
C ASP A 60 16.57 33.35 -10.42
N ILE A 61 17.19 32.34 -11.05
CA ILE A 61 18.51 32.50 -11.68
C ILE A 61 18.43 32.45 -13.20
N ASN A 62 18.03 31.30 -13.76
CA ASN A 62 18.11 31.04 -15.21
C ASN A 62 16.93 30.17 -15.70
N ARG A 63 15.73 30.45 -15.20
CA ARG A 63 14.52 29.79 -15.67
C ARG A 63 14.22 30.20 -17.12
N HIS A 64 14.18 29.24 -18.02
CA HIS A 64 13.89 29.44 -19.44
C HIS A 64 12.94 28.37 -19.95
N ILE A 65 12.23 28.67 -21.03
CA ILE A 65 11.25 27.76 -21.63
C ILE A 65 11.86 27.16 -22.90
N VAL A 66 11.80 25.84 -23.03
CA VAL A 66 12.17 25.10 -24.23
C VAL A 66 10.91 24.55 -24.87
N ILE A 67 10.77 24.78 -26.17
CA ILE A 67 9.59 24.41 -26.96
C ILE A 67 9.96 23.23 -27.87
N PHE A 68 9.15 22.18 -27.86
CA PHE A 68 9.33 20.96 -28.65
C PHE A 68 8.19 20.80 -29.65
N LYS A 69 8.54 20.38 -30.87
CA LYS A 69 7.55 19.99 -31.88
C LYS A 69 6.68 18.86 -31.36
N ARG A 70 5.39 18.88 -31.72
CA ARG A 70 4.42 17.90 -31.22
C ARG A 70 4.71 16.46 -31.63
N GLU A 71 5.29 16.27 -32.81
CA GLU A 71 5.70 14.96 -33.33
C GLU A 71 6.90 14.37 -32.56
N TYR A 72 7.70 15.22 -31.93
CA TYR A 72 8.90 14.86 -31.20
C TYR A 72 8.77 15.27 -29.73
N ALA A 73 7.64 14.90 -29.12
CA ALA A 73 7.44 15.12 -27.70
C ALA A 73 8.50 14.34 -26.90
N PRO A 74 9.30 15.00 -26.05
CA PRO A 74 10.34 14.32 -25.29
C PRO A 74 9.74 13.38 -24.25
N SER A 75 10.38 12.23 -24.06
CA SER A 75 10.02 11.30 -22.96
C SER A 75 10.32 11.92 -21.60
N GLU A 76 9.65 11.48 -20.54
CA GLU A 76 9.92 11.93 -19.17
C GLU A 76 11.39 11.71 -18.76
N ASP A 77 11.96 10.58 -19.16
CA ASP A 77 13.37 10.25 -18.95
C ASP A 77 14.30 11.22 -19.67
N GLN A 78 13.96 11.58 -20.90
CA GLN A 78 14.71 12.56 -21.70
C GLN A 78 14.64 13.95 -21.05
N LEU A 79 13.47 14.37 -20.55
CA LEU A 79 13.31 15.61 -19.81
C LEU A 79 14.15 15.63 -18.52
N ASN A 80 14.27 14.50 -17.82
CA ASN A 80 15.09 14.38 -16.62
C ASN A 80 16.60 14.50 -16.92
N VAL A 81 17.06 13.92 -18.02
CA VAL A 81 18.44 14.07 -18.51
C VAL A 81 18.71 15.55 -18.87
N LEU A 82 17.80 16.18 -19.61
CA LEU A 82 17.90 17.60 -19.97
C LEU A 82 17.86 18.52 -18.74
N ARG A 83 17.03 18.22 -17.73
CA ARG A 83 17.01 18.97 -16.45
C ARG A 83 18.32 18.85 -15.68
N ARG A 84 19.03 17.72 -15.81
CA ARG A 84 20.37 17.52 -15.24
C ARG A 84 21.48 18.22 -16.03
N GLY A 85 21.18 18.76 -17.21
CA GLY A 85 22.15 19.34 -18.12
C GLY A 85 22.99 18.30 -18.88
N GLU A 86 22.54 17.04 -18.88
CA GLU A 86 23.18 15.94 -19.62
C GLU A 86 22.57 15.84 -21.03
N GLU A 87 23.31 15.27 -21.98
CA GLU A 87 22.86 15.06 -23.36
C GLU A 87 22.15 13.72 -23.51
N TRP A 88 21.01 13.72 -24.22
CA TRP A 88 20.28 12.49 -24.55
C TRP A 88 20.89 11.79 -25.77
N ASN A 89 21.65 10.71 -25.53
CA ASN A 89 22.23 9.85 -26.56
C ASN A 89 21.58 8.44 -26.55
N GLU A 90 21.61 7.72 -27.68
CA GLU A 90 21.07 6.34 -27.78
C GLU A 90 21.70 5.36 -26.78
N GLU A 91 22.93 5.62 -26.36
CA GLU A 91 23.60 4.84 -25.31
C GLU A 91 23.05 5.15 -23.92
N VAL A 92 22.68 6.39 -23.65
CA VAL A 92 22.03 6.80 -22.39
C VAL A 92 20.64 6.18 -22.32
N ALA A 93 19.91 6.17 -23.44
CA ALA A 93 18.62 5.49 -23.55
C ALA A 93 18.73 3.99 -23.24
N ARG A 94 19.71 3.30 -23.85
CA ARG A 94 19.97 1.88 -23.60
C ARG A 94 20.38 1.60 -22.15
N LYS A 95 21.29 2.39 -21.59
CA LYS A 95 21.71 2.28 -20.18
C LYS A 95 20.52 2.43 -19.23
N LEU A 96 19.60 3.35 -19.53
CA LEU A 96 18.43 3.57 -18.68
C LEU A 96 17.44 2.40 -18.74
N ILE A 97 17.26 1.79 -19.93
CA ILE A 97 16.47 0.57 -20.09
C ILE A 97 17.11 -0.58 -19.30
N GLU A 98 18.41 -0.80 -19.46
CA GLU A 98 19.15 -1.85 -18.74
C GLU A 98 19.12 -1.62 -17.23
N GLU A 99 19.25 -0.38 -16.75
CA GLU A 99 19.16 -0.06 -15.33
C GLU A 99 17.75 -0.32 -14.78
N ARG A 100 16.72 -0.01 -15.57
CA ARG A 100 15.32 -0.29 -15.21
C ARG A 100 15.02 -1.78 -15.17
N GLU A 101 15.54 -2.54 -16.13
CA GLU A 101 15.44 -4.01 -16.15
C GLU A 101 16.16 -4.63 -14.95
N LYS A 102 17.40 -4.20 -14.66
CA LYS A 102 18.14 -4.64 -13.47
C LYS A 102 17.41 -4.31 -12.17
N ARG A 103 16.86 -3.09 -12.05
CA ARG A 103 16.07 -2.70 -10.86
C ARG A 103 14.81 -3.54 -10.72
N ALA A 104 14.11 -3.81 -11.83
CA ALA A 104 12.93 -4.67 -11.81
C ALA A 104 13.30 -6.12 -11.44
N GLU A 105 14.44 -6.62 -11.90
CA GLU A 105 14.96 -7.94 -11.55
C GLU A 105 15.39 -8.00 -10.08
N GLU A 106 16.09 -6.98 -9.57
CA GLU A 106 16.44 -6.85 -8.15
C GLU A 106 15.21 -6.74 -7.26
N GLU A 107 14.18 -6.00 -7.67
CA GLU A 107 12.89 -5.90 -6.96
C GLU A 107 12.15 -7.24 -6.99
N GLN A 108 12.14 -7.94 -8.12
CA GLN A 108 11.57 -9.29 -8.23
C GLN A 108 12.35 -10.29 -7.36
N GLU A 109 13.68 -10.22 -7.35
CA GLU A 109 14.53 -11.06 -6.51
C GLU A 109 14.35 -10.73 -5.03
N ALA A 110 14.21 -9.46 -4.66
CA ALA A 110 13.92 -9.01 -3.29
C ALA A 110 12.50 -9.40 -2.85
N ALA A 111 11.53 -9.41 -3.76
CA ALA A 111 10.17 -9.89 -3.51
C ALA A 111 10.08 -11.42 -3.42
N ALA A 112 10.87 -12.14 -4.24
CA ALA A 112 10.98 -13.59 -4.24
C ALA A 112 11.82 -14.11 -3.07
N LYS A 113 12.78 -13.32 -2.58
CA LYS A 113 13.51 -13.61 -1.35
C LYS A 113 12.48 -13.70 -0.22
N PRO A 114 12.38 -14.86 0.46
CA PRO A 114 11.48 -14.98 1.59
C PRO A 114 11.91 -13.91 2.60
N ARG A 115 10.99 -12.98 2.91
CA ARG A 115 11.21 -12.00 3.99
C ARG A 115 11.77 -12.80 5.16
N LYS A 116 13.01 -12.52 5.58
CA LYS A 116 13.60 -13.19 6.73
C LYS A 116 12.54 -13.12 7.81
N ARG A 117 12.01 -14.28 8.22
CA ARG A 117 10.99 -14.34 9.26
C ARG A 117 11.54 -13.48 10.38
N LYS A 118 10.80 -12.47 10.81
CA LYS A 118 11.19 -11.67 11.98
C LYS A 118 11.47 -12.72 13.03
N ASP A 119 12.74 -12.93 13.38
CA ASP A 119 13.09 -13.81 14.48
C ASP A 119 12.27 -13.27 15.63
N THR A 120 11.29 -14.07 16.07
CA THR A 120 10.39 -13.66 17.12
C THR A 120 11.30 -13.39 18.30
N PHE A 121 11.47 -12.12 18.65
CA PHE A 121 12.22 -11.72 19.83
C PHE A 121 11.51 -12.37 21.01
N VAL A 122 12.00 -13.53 21.44
CA VAL A 122 11.56 -14.21 22.64
C VAL A 122 12.37 -13.57 23.76
N PRO A 123 11.77 -12.73 24.61
CA PRO A 123 12.49 -12.16 25.74
C PRO A 123 13.06 -13.29 26.60
N ASN A 124 14.31 -13.16 27.02
CA ASN A 124 15.03 -14.18 27.81
C ASN A 124 14.31 -14.54 29.12
N SER A 125 13.50 -13.64 29.66
CA SER A 125 12.65 -13.90 30.81
C SER A 125 11.22 -13.41 30.58
N TYR A 126 10.26 -14.29 30.87
CA TYR A 126 8.84 -13.97 30.82
C TYR A 126 8.45 -13.35 32.17
N TYR A 127 7.95 -12.11 32.18
CA TYR A 127 7.62 -11.37 33.40
C TYR A 127 6.70 -12.13 34.36
N LYS A 128 5.85 -13.04 33.86
CA LYS A 128 4.98 -13.85 34.72
C LYS A 128 5.75 -14.86 35.57
N ASP A 129 6.96 -15.26 35.18
CA ASP A 129 7.84 -16.09 36.01
C ASP A 129 8.31 -15.36 37.27
N LYS A 130 8.30 -14.01 37.27
CA LYS A 130 8.62 -13.20 38.46
C LYS A 130 7.72 -13.54 39.65
N TYR A 131 6.43 -13.84 39.42
CA TYR A 131 5.44 -14.11 40.48
C TYR A 131 5.17 -15.59 40.70
N GLN A 132 5.93 -16.45 40.02
CA GLN A 132 5.79 -17.89 40.11
C GLN A 132 5.94 -18.40 41.55
N HIS A 133 6.82 -17.79 42.33
CA HIS A 133 7.08 -18.15 43.73
C HIS A 133 5.95 -17.73 44.68
N LEU A 134 5.12 -16.74 44.30
CA LEU A 134 3.99 -16.25 45.08
C LEU A 134 2.71 -17.06 44.81
N ILE A 135 2.49 -17.45 43.55
CA ILE A 135 1.26 -18.12 43.11
C ILE A 135 1.44 -19.65 43.05
N GLY A 136 2.65 -20.12 42.75
CA GLY A 136 2.99 -21.52 42.48
C GLY A 136 2.51 -21.98 41.09
N LYS A 137 3.40 -22.54 40.25
CA LYS A 137 3.00 -23.05 38.91
C LYS A 137 1.93 -24.13 39.02
N GLU A 138 2.14 -25.05 39.96
CA GLU A 138 1.29 -26.22 40.14
C GLU A 138 -0.06 -25.85 40.75
N ALA A 139 -0.07 -24.95 41.72
CA ALA A 139 -1.30 -24.44 42.34
C ALA A 139 -2.15 -23.64 41.34
N ALA A 140 -1.52 -22.79 40.51
CA ALA A 140 -2.22 -22.07 39.45
C ALA A 140 -2.82 -23.01 38.39
N LEU A 141 -2.07 -24.02 37.94
CA LEU A 141 -2.54 -25.01 36.96
C LEU A 141 -3.70 -25.86 37.51
N ALA A 142 -3.62 -26.26 38.78
CA ALA A 142 -4.70 -27.00 39.44
C ALA A 142 -5.96 -26.16 39.60
N ALA A 143 -5.83 -24.88 39.97
CA ALA A 143 -6.96 -23.95 40.06
C ALA A 143 -7.61 -23.69 38.70
N ALA A 144 -6.80 -23.49 37.64
CA ALA A 144 -7.31 -23.31 36.28
C ALA A 144 -8.11 -24.53 35.80
N ARG A 145 -7.56 -25.75 35.96
CA ARG A 145 -8.27 -27.00 35.63
C ARG A 145 -9.57 -27.18 36.41
N LYS A 146 -9.65 -26.66 37.65
CA LYS A 146 -10.85 -26.70 38.47
C LYS A 146 -11.93 -25.72 37.98
N THR A 147 -11.54 -24.62 37.34
CA THR A 147 -12.46 -23.64 36.75
C THR A 147 -12.91 -23.98 35.33
N GLU A 148 -12.27 -24.94 34.69
CA GLU A 148 -12.73 -25.46 33.39
C GLU A 148 -14.05 -26.21 33.59
N ALA A 149 -15.13 -25.68 33.01
CA ALA A 149 -16.42 -26.37 33.01
C ALA A 149 -16.31 -27.68 32.22
N ASN A 150 -16.90 -28.76 32.73
CA ASN A 150 -16.90 -30.05 32.08
C ASN A 150 -17.69 -30.01 30.77
N SER A 151 -17.02 -29.68 29.66
CA SER A 151 -17.60 -29.68 28.31
C SER A 151 -17.92 -31.11 27.78
N SER A 152 -17.58 -32.15 28.55
CA SER A 152 -17.81 -33.55 28.17
C SER A 152 -19.22 -34.03 28.54
N TYR A 153 -19.96 -33.28 29.38
CA TYR A 153 -21.34 -33.67 29.70
C TYR A 153 -22.24 -33.51 28.46
N GLY A 154 -22.64 -34.64 27.87
CA GLY A 154 -23.51 -34.70 26.69
C GLY A 154 -22.80 -34.93 25.34
N CYS A 155 -21.46 -34.96 25.30
CA CYS A 155 -20.73 -35.29 24.08
C CYS A 155 -20.23 -36.74 24.12
N VAL A 156 -20.87 -37.62 23.35
CA VAL A 156 -20.41 -39.02 23.19
C VAL A 156 -19.29 -39.04 22.11
N PRO A 157 -18.08 -39.51 22.42
CA PRO A 157 -17.00 -39.67 21.44
C PRO A 157 -17.44 -40.52 20.25
N SER A 158 -16.99 -40.18 19.04
CA SER A 158 -17.34 -40.92 17.81
C SER A 158 -16.96 -42.40 17.90
N GLU A 159 -15.86 -42.72 18.57
CA GLU A 159 -15.36 -44.08 18.82
C GLU A 159 -16.42 -45.00 19.46
N ASN A 160 -17.30 -44.46 20.29
CA ASN A 160 -18.35 -45.22 20.98
C ASN A 160 -19.69 -45.24 20.21
N LYS A 161 -19.77 -44.58 19.05
CA LYS A 161 -20.98 -44.53 18.22
C LYS A 161 -21.02 -45.68 17.22
N LYS A 162 -22.24 -46.09 16.84
CA LYS A 162 -22.45 -47.13 15.82
C LYS A 162 -22.04 -46.68 14.42
N ASP A 163 -22.16 -45.39 14.11
CA ASP A 163 -21.71 -44.81 12.83
C ASP A 163 -20.39 -44.07 13.05
N GLN A 164 -19.34 -44.54 12.40
CA GLN A 164 -17.98 -43.99 12.43
C GLN A 164 -17.69 -43.07 11.23
N ARG A 165 -18.63 -42.96 10.28
CA ARG A 165 -18.44 -42.11 9.10
C ARG A 165 -18.45 -40.64 9.50
N SER A 166 -17.67 -39.84 8.78
CA SER A 166 -17.68 -38.39 8.99
C SER A 166 -19.03 -37.80 8.57
N ILE A 167 -19.40 -36.67 9.18
CA ILE A 167 -20.65 -35.97 8.86
C ILE A 167 -20.73 -35.65 7.36
N GLU A 168 -19.61 -35.22 6.76
CA GLU A 168 -19.51 -34.91 5.34
C GLU A 168 -19.76 -36.12 4.44
N GLN A 169 -19.23 -37.28 4.82
CA GLN A 169 -19.43 -38.53 4.10
C GLN A 169 -20.91 -38.94 4.13
N THR A 170 -21.56 -38.84 5.29
CA THR A 170 -23.00 -39.14 5.40
C THR A 170 -23.87 -38.19 4.57
N LEU A 171 -23.53 -36.90 4.53
CA LEU A 171 -24.23 -35.90 3.72
C LEU A 171 -24.06 -36.17 2.22
N ALA A 172 -22.86 -36.59 1.79
CA ALA A 172 -22.60 -36.99 0.42
C ALA A 172 -23.42 -38.23 0.02
N ASP A 173 -23.48 -39.24 0.90
CA ASP A 173 -24.28 -40.46 0.69
C ASP A 173 -25.78 -40.14 0.59
N ILE A 174 -26.29 -39.26 1.45
CA ILE A 174 -27.69 -38.80 1.40
C ILE A 174 -27.96 -38.07 0.07
N ARG A 175 -27.06 -37.17 -0.36
CA ARG A 175 -27.20 -36.43 -1.64
C ARG A 175 -27.14 -37.38 -2.84
N ALA A 176 -26.24 -38.35 -2.82
CA ALA A 176 -26.12 -39.36 -3.87
C ALA A 176 -27.38 -40.25 -3.94
N LYS A 177 -27.90 -40.69 -2.79
CA LYS A 177 -29.13 -41.48 -2.71
C LYS A 177 -30.34 -40.71 -3.21
N LYS A 178 -30.48 -39.42 -2.86
CA LYS A 178 -31.54 -38.55 -3.38
C LYS A 178 -31.49 -38.42 -4.90
N ARG A 179 -30.30 -38.23 -5.49
CA ARG A 179 -30.13 -38.16 -6.95
C ARG A 179 -30.53 -39.47 -7.64
N LYS A 180 -30.10 -40.62 -7.11
CA LYS A 180 -30.48 -41.94 -7.66
C LYS A 180 -31.99 -42.20 -7.59
N LEU A 181 -32.64 -41.77 -6.51
CA LEU A 181 -34.09 -41.88 -6.38
C LEU A 181 -34.82 -41.02 -7.42
N GLN A 182 -34.36 -39.80 -7.67
CA GLN A 182 -34.93 -38.94 -8.71
C GLN A 182 -34.77 -39.56 -10.10
N THR A 183 -33.59 -40.08 -10.44
CA THR A 183 -33.39 -40.75 -11.73
C THR A 183 -34.28 -41.98 -11.89
N THR A 184 -34.46 -42.79 -10.84
CA THR A 184 -35.36 -43.94 -10.89
C THR A 184 -36.83 -43.55 -11.06
N ILE A 185 -37.25 -42.44 -10.46
CA ILE A 185 -38.61 -41.91 -10.62
C ILE A 185 -38.80 -41.43 -12.07
N GLU A 186 -37.86 -40.65 -12.60
CA GLU A 186 -37.90 -40.17 -13.99
C GLU A 186 -37.83 -41.30 -15.04
N GLU A 187 -37.14 -42.41 -14.73
CA GLU A 187 -37.14 -43.61 -15.59
C GLU A 187 -38.48 -44.33 -15.55
N SER A 188 -39.11 -44.46 -14.37
CA SER A 188 -40.45 -45.06 -14.26
C SER A 188 -41.51 -44.24 -15.00
N GLU A 189 -41.47 -42.90 -14.90
CA GLU A 189 -42.37 -42.00 -15.63
C GLU A 189 -42.14 -42.02 -17.15
N ARG A 190 -40.92 -42.34 -17.60
CA ARG A 190 -40.60 -42.52 -19.03
C ARG A 190 -41.11 -43.84 -19.59
N ILE A 191 -41.16 -44.90 -18.77
CA ILE A 191 -41.67 -46.21 -19.18
C ILE A 191 -43.20 -46.16 -19.35
N ASP A 192 -43.90 -45.46 -18.46
CA ASP A 192 -45.37 -45.34 -18.51
C ASP A 192 -45.89 -44.47 -19.68
N LYS A 193 -45.03 -43.68 -20.35
CA LYS A 193 -45.40 -42.81 -21.48
C LYS A 193 -45.11 -43.41 -22.87
N ARG A 194 -44.69 -44.68 -22.99
CA ARG A 194 -44.54 -45.31 -24.31
C ARG A 194 -45.92 -45.64 -24.90
N PRO A 195 -46.29 -45.10 -26.08
CA PRO A 195 -47.54 -45.48 -26.72
C PRO A 195 -47.49 -46.96 -27.14
N SER A 196 -48.58 -47.69 -26.88
CA SER A 196 -48.70 -49.09 -27.31
C SER A 196 -48.62 -49.14 -28.84
N ARG A 197 -47.69 -49.96 -29.35
CA ARG A 197 -47.47 -50.13 -30.78
C ARG A 197 -48.62 -50.99 -31.32
N THR A 198 -49.58 -50.38 -32.01
CA THR A 198 -50.66 -51.09 -32.71
C THR A 198 -50.09 -51.87 -33.90
N VAL A 199 -50.60 -53.10 -34.04
CA VAL A 199 -50.30 -54.11 -35.07
C VAL A 199 -50.84 -53.67 -36.43
#